data_AF-A0A8H4PK04-F1
#
_entry.id   AF-A0A8H4PK04-F1
#
_cell.length_a   1.000
_cell.length_b   1.000
_cell.length_c   1.000
_cell.angle_alpha   90.00
_cell.angle_beta   90.00
_cell.angle_gamma   90.00
#
_symmetry.space_group_name_H-M   'P 1'
#
loop_
_entity.id
_entity.type
_entity.pdbx_description
1 polymer ?
#
loop_
_entity_poly.entity_id
_entity_poly.type
_entity_poly.pdbx_seq_one_letter_code
_entity_poly.pdbx_strand_id
1 'polypeptide(L)'
;MGRDDRDGDDEKNRVQPPRVYLSHPGIVASTLFPVPWFLFWAYELALAFSRWLGSPWHTVDGYSGAKAAVWLALEPQDALDDARAHRVKWGSSSDRHRRAHVKKTEVEGWGWEGRVQVVGAHDDDDDISPHQVLRKSTGRKHGVVDVTAEDIVRFEELGAACWRDMEELRATWEDILDRQESDRQESAKGA
;
A
#
# COMPACT_ATOMS: atom_id res chain seq x y z
N MET A 1 36.33 33.31 21.01
CA MET A 1 35.97 32.21 20.09
C MET A 1 34.82 31.47 20.74
N GLY A 2 33.59 31.70 20.28
CA GLY A 2 32.36 31.14 20.85
C GLY A 2 31.29 31.07 19.77
N ARG A 3 31.34 29.98 19.00
CA ARG A 3 30.49 29.48 17.91
C ARG A 3 30.73 27.96 17.96
N ASP A 4 29.78 27.04 17.90
CA ASP A 4 28.41 26.99 17.41
C ASP A 4 27.71 25.77 18.07
N ASP A 5 27.55 25.73 19.39
CA ASP A 5 26.91 24.57 20.05
C ASP A 5 25.37 24.67 20.09
N ARG A 6 24.78 25.73 19.53
CA ARG A 6 23.32 25.97 19.54
C ARG A 6 22.57 25.46 18.31
N ASP A 7 23.27 25.15 17.21
CA ASP A 7 22.61 24.73 15.97
C ASP A 7 22.25 23.23 15.95
N GLY A 8 22.81 22.43 16.87
CA GLY A 8 22.60 20.97 16.92
C GLY A 8 21.30 20.51 17.59
N ASP A 9 20.68 21.35 18.42
CA ASP A 9 19.43 21.01 19.13
C ASP A 9 18.17 21.39 18.32
N ASP A 10 18.26 22.40 17.45
CA ASP A 10 17.15 22.83 16.58
C ASP A 10 16.85 21.82 15.45
N GLU A 11 17.85 21.04 15.02
CA GLU A 11 17.66 20.04 13.97
C GLU A 11 16.92 18.78 14.47
N LYS A 12 17.09 18.43 15.75
CA LYS A 12 16.42 17.28 16.40
C LYS A 12 14.95 17.54 16.72
N ASN A 13 14.52 18.80 16.77
CA ASN A 13 13.15 19.20 17.10
C ASN A 13 12.35 19.66 15.87
N ARG A 14 12.84 19.40 14.66
CA ARG A 14 12.03 19.58 13.45
C ARG A 14 10.96 18.49 13.40
N VAL A 15 9.71 18.91 13.49
CA VAL A 15 8.54 18.05 13.26
C VAL A 15 8.68 17.45 11.86
N GLN A 16 9.08 16.18 11.78
CA GLN A 16 9.13 15.47 10.52
C GLN A 16 7.70 15.11 10.10
N PRO A 17 7.29 15.43 8.87
CA PRO A 17 5.97 15.02 8.41
C PRO A 17 5.86 13.49 8.42
N PRO A 18 4.69 12.94 8.79
CA PRO A 18 4.48 11.51 8.80
C PRO A 18 4.65 10.94 7.39
N ARG A 19 5.37 9.82 7.28
CA ARG A 19 5.48 9.07 6.02
C ARG A 19 4.34 8.08 5.93
N VAL A 20 3.58 8.15 4.84
CA VAL A 20 2.48 7.23 4.55
C VAL A 20 2.97 6.21 3.54
N TYR A 21 2.75 4.93 3.84
CA TYR A 21 3.08 3.82 2.96
C TYR A 21 1.81 3.08 2.56
N LEU A 22 1.73 2.66 1.29
CA LEU A 22 0.55 1.98 0.76
C LEU A 22 0.89 0.53 0.40
N SER A 23 0.12 -0.41 0.95
CA SER A 23 0.16 -1.80 0.52
C SER A 23 -1.23 -2.37 0.28
N HIS A 24 -1.28 -3.49 -0.45
CA HIS A 24 -2.48 -4.31 -0.56
C HIS A 24 -2.16 -5.78 -0.29
N PRO A 25 -3.09 -6.53 0.32
CA PRO A 25 -2.90 -7.93 0.60
C PRO A 25 -3.00 -8.77 -0.69
N GLY A 26 -2.46 -9.97 -0.63
CA GLY A 26 -2.70 -10.99 -1.65
C GLY A 26 -4.10 -11.59 -1.52
N ILE A 27 -4.57 -12.24 -2.59
CA ILE A 27 -5.83 -12.99 -2.58
C ILE A 27 -5.59 -14.31 -1.84
N VAL A 28 -6.33 -14.51 -0.75
CA VAL A 28 -6.18 -15.64 0.16
C VAL A 28 -7.48 -16.42 0.30
N ALA A 29 -7.35 -17.70 0.62
CA ALA A 29 -8.43 -18.50 1.15
C ALA A 29 -8.69 -18.10 2.60
N SER A 30 -9.83 -17.49 2.86
CA SER A 30 -10.26 -17.11 4.22
C SER A 30 -11.65 -17.64 4.52
N THR A 31 -11.92 -17.88 5.80
CA THR A 31 -13.21 -18.37 6.31
C THR A 31 -14.13 -17.23 6.73
N LEU A 32 -13.99 -16.03 6.11
CA LEU A 32 -14.77 -14.84 6.44
C LEU A 32 -16.28 -15.12 6.41
N PHE A 33 -16.70 -16.01 5.51
CA PHE A 33 -18.05 -16.57 5.50
C PHE A 33 -18.00 -18.08 5.77
N PRO A 34 -18.94 -18.61 6.57
CA PRO A 34 -19.04 -20.05 6.79
C PRO A 34 -19.47 -20.73 5.49
N VAL A 35 -18.54 -21.44 4.86
CA VAL A 35 -18.79 -22.23 3.66
C VAL A 35 -18.59 -23.73 3.96
N PRO A 36 -19.37 -24.62 3.34
CA PRO A 36 -19.10 -26.06 3.38
C PRO A 36 -17.64 -26.37 3.02
N TRP A 37 -17.04 -27.34 3.71
CA TRP A 37 -15.61 -27.66 3.61
C TRP A 37 -15.14 -27.94 2.17
N PHE A 38 -15.99 -28.54 1.33
CA PHE A 38 -15.64 -28.85 -0.06
C PHE A 38 -15.57 -27.61 -0.96
N LEU A 39 -16.38 -26.57 -0.68
CA LEU A 39 -16.30 -25.29 -1.39
C LEU A 39 -15.02 -24.54 -1.01
N PHE A 40 -14.60 -24.64 0.24
CA PHE A 40 -13.32 -24.09 0.68
C PHE A 40 -12.14 -24.74 -0.06
N TRP A 41 -12.15 -26.07 -0.18
CA TRP A 41 -11.17 -26.80 -1.01
C TRP A 41 -11.21 -26.40 -2.48
N ALA A 42 -12.41 -26.30 -3.07
CA ALA A 42 -12.56 -25.86 -4.46
C ALA A 42 -12.03 -24.44 -4.68
N TYR A 43 -12.24 -23.53 -3.71
CA TYR A 43 -11.71 -22.19 -3.73
C TYR A 43 -10.18 -22.17 -3.65
N GLU A 44 -9.57 -22.91 -2.72
CA GLU A 44 -8.11 -23.04 -2.65
C GLU A 44 -7.50 -23.56 -3.95
N LEU A 45 -8.14 -24.57 -4.57
CA LEU A 45 -7.73 -25.10 -5.86
C LEU A 45 -7.84 -24.05 -6.98
N ALA A 46 -8.92 -23.25 -7.00
CA ALA A 46 -9.09 -22.17 -7.96
C ALA A 46 -8.01 -21.08 -7.81
N LEU A 47 -7.65 -20.71 -6.57
CA LEU A 47 -6.55 -19.78 -6.31
C LEU A 47 -5.21 -20.36 -6.78
N ALA A 48 -4.94 -21.63 -6.48
CA ALA A 48 -3.72 -22.32 -6.91
C ALA A 48 -3.62 -22.39 -8.44
N PHE A 49 -4.73 -22.69 -9.12
CA PHE A 49 -4.81 -22.73 -10.57
C PHE A 49 -4.56 -21.35 -11.20
N SER A 50 -5.18 -20.30 -10.65
CA SER A 50 -4.98 -18.92 -11.10
C SER A 50 -3.51 -18.48 -11.00
N ARG A 51 -2.83 -18.88 -9.93
CA ARG A 51 -1.37 -18.66 -9.76
C ARG A 51 -0.55 -19.43 -10.79
N TRP A 52 -0.90 -20.68 -11.10
CA TRP A 52 -0.22 -21.45 -12.15
C TRP A 52 -0.44 -20.86 -13.55
N LEU A 53 -1.58 -20.23 -13.80
CA LEU A 53 -1.82 -19.45 -15.03
C LEU A 53 -1.04 -18.13 -15.08
N GLY A 54 -0.26 -17.82 -14.04
CA GLY A 54 0.66 -16.68 -14.02
C GLY A 54 0.15 -15.47 -13.24
N SER A 55 -0.97 -15.59 -12.51
CA SER A 55 -1.41 -14.51 -11.64
C SER A 55 -0.49 -14.38 -10.42
N PRO A 56 0.16 -13.23 -10.21
CA PRO A 56 1.06 -13.03 -9.07
C PRO A 56 0.30 -12.77 -7.76
N TRP A 57 -0.97 -12.36 -7.81
CA TRP A 57 -1.71 -11.85 -6.65
C TRP A 57 -2.31 -12.94 -5.76
N HIS A 58 -2.32 -14.20 -6.22
CA HIS A 58 -2.99 -15.32 -5.55
C HIS A 58 -2.05 -16.01 -4.54
N THR A 59 -1.90 -15.43 -3.34
CA THR A 59 -0.97 -15.94 -2.31
C THR A 59 -1.47 -17.17 -1.55
N VAL A 60 -2.77 -17.49 -1.68
CA VAL A 60 -3.46 -18.65 -1.08
C VAL A 60 -3.65 -18.55 0.43
N ASP A 61 -2.63 -18.20 1.21
CA ASP A 61 -2.72 -18.16 2.67
C ASP A 61 -2.51 -16.74 3.25
N GLY A 62 -3.05 -16.50 4.44
CA GLY A 62 -3.00 -15.20 5.12
C GLY A 62 -1.59 -14.72 5.47
N TYR A 63 -0.66 -15.63 5.76
CA TYR A 63 0.73 -15.29 6.09
C TYR A 63 1.44 -14.71 4.85
N SER A 64 1.35 -15.42 3.73
CA SER A 64 1.85 -14.94 2.44
C SER A 64 1.11 -13.68 1.97
N GLY A 65 -0.20 -13.60 2.22
CA GLY A 65 -1.04 -12.46 1.87
C GLY A 65 -0.71 -11.17 2.62
N ALA A 66 -0.12 -11.27 3.81
CA ALA A 66 0.29 -10.12 4.63
C ALA A 66 1.73 -9.63 4.34
N LYS A 67 2.48 -10.32 3.47
CA LYS A 67 3.92 -10.08 3.29
C LYS A 67 4.31 -8.63 2.98
N ALA A 68 3.59 -7.93 2.10
CA ALA A 68 3.90 -6.53 1.78
C ALA A 68 3.67 -5.57 2.95
N ALA A 69 2.60 -5.76 3.71
CA ALA A 69 2.32 -4.96 4.90
C ALA A 69 3.36 -5.21 6.00
N VAL A 70 3.71 -6.49 6.22
CA VAL A 70 4.75 -6.88 7.19
C VAL A 70 6.11 -6.34 6.79
N TRP A 71 6.46 -6.40 5.50
CA TRP A 71 7.71 -5.83 4.98
C TRP A 71 7.78 -4.32 5.22
N LEU A 72 6.74 -3.56 4.86
CA LEU A 72 6.70 -2.12 5.12
C LEU A 72 6.82 -1.76 6.61
N ALA A 73 6.34 -2.62 7.49
CA ALA A 73 6.38 -2.38 8.93
C ALA A 73 7.73 -2.75 9.60
N LEU A 74 8.46 -3.70 9.03
CA LEU A 74 9.67 -4.28 9.65
C LEU A 74 10.97 -3.89 8.95
N GLU A 75 10.91 -3.47 7.69
CA GLU A 75 12.11 -3.13 6.92
C GLU A 75 12.78 -1.86 7.49
N PRO A 76 14.12 -1.80 7.55
CA PRO A 76 14.85 -0.59 7.90
C PRO A 76 14.47 0.63 7.03
N GLN A 77 14.40 1.80 7.66
CA GLN A 77 13.95 3.03 7.01
C GLN A 77 14.84 3.46 5.84
N ASP A 78 16.16 3.20 5.91
CA ASP A 78 17.12 3.41 4.83
C ASP A 78 16.79 2.58 3.59
N ALA A 79 16.49 1.29 3.77
CA ALA A 79 16.07 0.42 2.67
C ALA A 79 14.73 0.86 2.05
N LEU A 80 13.79 1.35 2.87
CA LEU A 80 12.53 1.92 2.38
C LEU A 80 12.74 3.24 1.62
N ASP A 81 13.68 4.07 2.07
CA ASP A 81 14.01 5.34 1.42
C ASP A 81 14.73 5.13 0.08
N ASP A 82 15.68 4.20 0.03
CA ASP A 82 16.36 3.77 -1.21
C ASP A 82 15.36 3.25 -2.24
N ALA A 83 14.39 2.45 -1.79
CA ALA A 83 13.30 1.94 -2.63
C ALA A 83 12.20 2.99 -2.94
N ARG A 84 12.30 4.21 -2.36
CA ARG A 84 11.27 5.27 -2.40
C ARG A 84 9.88 4.73 -2.07
N ALA A 85 9.80 3.84 -1.07
CA ALA A 85 8.63 3.02 -0.79
C ALA A 85 7.35 3.84 -0.53
N HIS A 86 7.47 5.08 -0.04
CA HIS A 86 6.34 6.00 0.20
C HIS A 86 5.63 6.48 -1.07
N ARG A 87 6.23 6.29 -2.26
CA ARG A 87 5.61 6.64 -3.56
C ARG A 87 5.09 5.44 -4.34
N VAL A 88 5.19 4.25 -3.76
CA VAL A 88 4.91 3.01 -4.45
C VAL A 88 3.79 2.29 -3.74
N LYS A 89 2.85 1.75 -4.51
CA LYS A 89 1.88 0.79 -4.00
C LYS A 89 2.51 -0.60 -4.00
N TRP A 90 2.68 -1.17 -2.81
CA TRP A 90 3.25 -2.50 -2.65
C TRP A 90 2.16 -3.58 -2.58
N GLY A 91 2.46 -4.76 -3.09
CA GLY A 91 1.55 -5.89 -3.14
C GLY A 91 2.20 -7.16 -2.65
N SER A 92 1.45 -7.93 -1.85
CA SER A 92 1.84 -9.30 -1.55
C SER A 92 1.58 -10.15 -2.79
N SER A 93 2.64 -10.78 -3.30
CA SER A 93 2.59 -11.61 -4.49
C SER A 93 3.18 -12.99 -4.23
N SER A 94 2.90 -13.95 -5.10
CA SER A 94 3.41 -15.32 -4.99
C SER A 94 3.77 -15.90 -6.36
N ASP A 95 4.89 -16.60 -6.43
CA ASP A 95 5.32 -17.27 -7.65
C ASP A 95 4.60 -18.62 -7.89
N ARG A 96 4.86 -19.27 -9.02
CA ARG A 96 4.30 -20.60 -9.34
C ARG A 96 4.70 -21.69 -8.33
N HIS A 97 5.74 -21.46 -7.53
CA HIS A 97 6.25 -22.35 -6.49
C HIS A 97 5.76 -21.97 -5.07
N ARG A 98 4.80 -21.05 -4.95
CA ARG A 98 4.27 -20.53 -3.67
C ARG A 98 5.28 -19.74 -2.84
N ARG A 99 6.35 -19.22 -3.44
CA ARG A 99 7.25 -18.29 -2.76
C ARG A 99 6.61 -16.91 -2.77
N ALA A 100 6.39 -16.36 -1.57
CA ALA A 100 5.81 -15.04 -1.43
C ALA A 100 6.86 -13.94 -1.70
N HIS A 101 6.47 -12.86 -2.35
CA HIS A 101 7.31 -11.71 -2.69
C HIS A 101 6.56 -10.40 -2.45
N VAL A 102 7.32 -9.32 -2.25
CA VAL A 102 6.79 -7.95 -2.20
C VAL A 102 7.00 -7.32 -3.57
N LYS A 103 5.94 -6.87 -4.20
CA LYS A 103 5.95 -6.43 -5.60
C LYS A 103 5.38 -5.02 -5.73
N LYS A 104 6.01 -4.17 -6.55
CA LYS A 104 5.43 -2.88 -6.95
C LYS A 104 4.14 -3.11 -7.74
N THR A 105 3.21 -2.19 -7.62
CA THR A 105 1.91 -2.28 -8.29
C THR A 105 1.58 -0.93 -8.90
N GLU A 106 1.15 -0.94 -10.16
CA GLU A 106 0.73 0.26 -10.85
C GLU A 106 -0.58 0.81 -10.26
N VAL A 107 -0.64 2.13 -10.14
CA VAL A 107 -1.83 2.88 -9.76
C VAL A 107 -2.24 3.74 -10.96
N GLU A 108 -3.51 3.64 -11.34
CA GLU A 108 -4.07 4.40 -12.46
C GLU A 108 -3.97 5.91 -12.19
N GLY A 109 -3.43 6.67 -13.15
CA GLY A 109 -3.16 8.11 -13.00
C GLY A 109 -1.88 8.47 -12.22
N TRP A 110 -1.23 7.51 -11.56
CA TRP A 110 0.02 7.71 -10.80
C TRP A 110 1.22 6.95 -11.39
N GLY A 111 0.96 5.81 -12.04
CA GLY A 111 1.99 4.87 -12.50
C GLY A 111 2.54 4.04 -11.35
N TRP A 112 3.84 3.75 -11.39
CA TRP A 112 4.52 2.90 -10.40
C TRP A 112 5.08 3.68 -9.20
N GLU A 113 5.60 4.89 -9.43
CA GLU A 113 6.34 5.68 -8.44
C GLU A 113 6.04 7.19 -8.48
N GLY A 114 4.97 7.59 -9.19
CA GLY A 114 4.68 9.01 -9.42
C GLY A 114 5.68 9.68 -10.36
N ARG A 115 6.11 8.95 -11.39
CA ARG A 115 7.00 9.44 -12.45
C ARG A 115 6.52 8.91 -13.78
N VAL A 116 6.63 9.75 -14.82
CA VAL A 116 6.43 9.34 -16.20
C VAL A 116 7.52 8.33 -16.56
N GLN A 117 7.12 7.17 -17.09
CA GLN A 117 8.07 6.20 -17.61
C GLN A 117 8.57 6.70 -18.96
N VAL A 118 9.89 6.78 -19.14
CA VAL A 118 10.48 7.14 -20.43
C VAL A 118 10.34 5.91 -21.34
N VAL A 119 9.62 6.06 -22.45
CA VAL A 119 9.46 4.98 -23.45
C VAL A 119 10.83 4.52 -23.93
N GLY A 120 11.17 3.26 -23.68
CA GLY A 120 12.44 2.66 -24.07
C GLY A 120 13.54 2.72 -23.01
N ALA A 121 13.33 3.40 -21.88
CA ALA A 121 14.06 3.07 -20.67
C ALA A 121 13.56 1.68 -20.24
N HIS A 122 14.27 0.63 -20.67
CA HIS A 122 14.26 -0.59 -19.87
C HIS A 122 14.70 -0.13 -18.48
N ASP A 123 13.80 -0.12 -17.52
CA ASP A 123 14.26 -0.13 -16.14
C ASP A 123 15.06 -1.42 -16.03
N ASP A 124 16.39 -1.30 -16.04
CA ASP A 124 17.32 -2.42 -16.02
C ASP A 124 17.00 -3.42 -14.88
N ASP A 125 16.28 -2.97 -13.86
CA ASP A 125 15.77 -3.74 -12.72
C ASP A 125 14.65 -4.77 -13.07
N ASP A 126 13.84 -4.51 -14.09
CA ASP A 126 12.67 -5.34 -14.41
C ASP A 126 13.01 -6.58 -15.24
N ASP A 127 13.94 -6.47 -16.19
CA ASP A 127 14.27 -7.58 -17.09
C ASP A 127 15.25 -8.58 -16.43
N ILE A 128 16.01 -8.09 -15.43
CA ILE A 128 17.05 -8.85 -14.71
C ILE A 128 16.50 -9.55 -13.46
N SER A 129 15.32 -9.18 -12.97
CA SER A 129 14.70 -9.79 -11.78
C SER A 129 14.64 -11.32 -11.91
N PRO A 130 15.37 -12.09 -11.07
CA PRO A 130 15.45 -13.55 -11.18
C PRO A 130 14.10 -14.23 -10.93
N HIS A 131 13.17 -13.50 -10.32
CA HIS A 131 11.79 -13.94 -10.12
C HIS A 131 10.86 -13.26 -11.12
N GLN A 132 10.38 -14.01 -12.12
CA GLN A 132 9.43 -13.54 -13.14
C GLN A 132 8.18 -12.84 -12.56
N VAL A 133 7.78 -13.22 -11.34
CA VAL A 133 6.66 -12.61 -10.60
C VAL A 133 6.87 -11.12 -10.33
N LEU A 134 8.12 -10.65 -10.24
CA LEU A 134 8.46 -9.27 -9.90
C LEU A 134 8.38 -8.29 -11.08
N ARG A 135 8.53 -8.78 -12.32
CA ARG A 135 8.45 -7.97 -13.55
C ARG A 135 7.20 -7.09 -13.60
N LYS A 136 7.31 -5.80 -13.90
CA LYS A 136 6.16 -4.88 -14.03
C LYS A 136 5.07 -5.36 -14.98
N SER A 137 5.42 -6.06 -16.06
CA SER A 137 4.45 -6.67 -16.98
C SER A 137 3.56 -7.73 -16.33
N THR A 138 4.09 -8.46 -15.34
CA THR A 138 3.37 -9.57 -14.68
C THR A 138 2.36 -9.01 -13.70
N GLY A 139 1.07 -9.28 -13.94
CA GLY A 139 -0.04 -8.83 -13.07
C GLY A 139 -0.50 -7.39 -13.33
N ARG A 140 0.02 -6.71 -14.36
CA ARG A 140 -0.47 -5.40 -14.81
C ARG A 140 -1.92 -5.53 -15.29
N LYS A 141 -2.79 -4.59 -14.93
CA LYS A 141 -4.18 -4.54 -15.38
C LYS A 141 -4.21 -4.38 -16.90
N HIS A 142 -5.06 -5.16 -17.57
CA HIS A 142 -5.18 -5.11 -19.02
C HIS A 142 -5.71 -3.74 -19.48
N GLY A 143 -5.10 -3.18 -20.53
CA GLY A 143 -5.53 -1.91 -21.13
C GLY A 143 -5.09 -0.65 -20.38
N VAL A 144 -4.23 -0.76 -19.37
CA VAL A 144 -3.64 0.43 -18.74
C VAL A 144 -2.65 1.08 -19.69
N VAL A 145 -2.78 2.40 -19.82
CA VAL A 145 -1.88 3.27 -20.59
C VAL A 145 -0.84 3.85 -19.64
N ASP A 146 0.37 4.08 -20.15
CA ASP A 146 1.42 4.71 -19.38
C ASP A 146 1.03 6.13 -18.97
N VAL A 147 1.35 6.47 -17.71
CA VAL A 147 0.97 7.74 -17.09
C VAL A 147 1.71 8.92 -17.71
N THR A 148 0.99 10.02 -17.95
CA THR A 148 1.55 11.30 -18.40
C THR A 148 1.87 12.23 -17.23
N ALA A 149 2.60 13.32 -17.48
CA ALA A 149 2.89 14.30 -16.44
C ALA A 149 1.61 14.99 -15.95
N GLU A 150 0.69 15.26 -16.88
CA GLU A 150 -0.61 15.83 -16.60
C GLU A 150 -1.48 14.89 -15.76
N ASP A 151 -1.40 13.57 -15.98
CA ASP A 151 -2.13 12.60 -15.16
C ASP A 151 -1.67 12.62 -13.70
N ILE A 152 -0.36 12.71 -13.47
CA ILE A 152 0.23 12.78 -12.13
C ILE A 152 -0.25 14.04 -11.41
N VAL A 153 -0.23 15.19 -12.08
CA VAL A 153 -0.73 16.44 -11.49
C VAL A 153 -2.20 16.32 -11.11
N ARG A 154 -3.05 15.79 -12.02
CA ARG A 154 -4.47 15.58 -11.70
C ARG A 154 -4.68 14.61 -10.55
N PHE A 155 -3.85 13.57 -10.44
CA PHE A 155 -3.89 12.61 -9.34
C PHE A 155 -3.56 13.29 -8.00
N GLU A 156 -2.54 14.15 -7.96
CA GLU A 156 -2.15 14.90 -6.76
C GLU A 156 -3.22 15.94 -6.37
N GLU A 157 -3.78 16.67 -7.33
CA GLU A 157 -4.87 17.62 -7.10
C GLU A 157 -6.12 16.94 -6.52
N LEU A 158 -6.50 15.80 -7.11
CA LEU A 158 -7.61 14.99 -6.61
C LEU A 158 -7.32 14.47 -5.21
N GLY A 159 -6.11 13.95 -4.97
CA GLY A 159 -5.69 13.47 -3.65
C GLY A 159 -5.77 14.56 -2.59
N ALA A 160 -5.32 15.77 -2.91
CA ALA A 160 -5.40 16.93 -2.02
C ALA A 160 -6.85 17.37 -1.74
N ALA A 161 -7.75 17.27 -2.72
CA ALA A 161 -9.17 17.51 -2.52
C ALA A 161 -9.79 16.46 -1.60
N CYS A 162 -9.59 15.17 -1.90
CA CYS A 162 -10.09 14.06 -1.08
C CYS A 162 -9.57 14.14 0.36
N TRP A 163 -8.30 14.53 0.56
CA TRP A 163 -7.74 14.69 1.89
C TRP A 163 -8.45 15.79 2.69
N ARG A 164 -8.74 16.94 2.06
CA ARG A 164 -9.50 18.01 2.71
C ARG A 164 -10.89 17.56 3.12
N ASP A 165 -11.59 16.84 2.25
CA ASP A 165 -12.93 16.32 2.54
C ASP A 165 -12.89 15.29 3.68
N MET A 166 -11.87 14.42 3.70
CA MET A 166 -11.66 13.46 4.79
C MET A 166 -11.37 14.16 6.13
N GLU A 167 -10.63 15.26 6.11
CA GLU A 167 -10.32 16.05 7.30
C GLU A 167 -11.55 16.79 7.84
N GLU A 168 -12.41 17.31 6.95
CA GLU A 168 -13.70 17.87 7.32
C GLU A 168 -14.62 16.81 7.96
N LEU A 169 -14.67 15.61 7.38
CA LEU A 169 -15.39 14.49 7.96
C LEU A 169 -14.83 14.09 9.33
N ARG A 170 -13.50 14.07 9.50
CA ARG A 170 -12.84 13.77 10.78
C ARG A 170 -13.30 14.75 11.86
N ALA A 171 -13.22 16.05 11.59
CA ALA A 171 -13.63 17.09 12.52
C ALA A 171 -15.13 16.98 12.87
N THR A 172 -15.98 16.72 11.87
CA THR A 172 -17.43 16.53 12.08
C THR A 172 -17.71 15.32 12.99
N TRP A 173 -16.97 14.22 12.82
CA TRP A 173 -17.11 13.03 13.66
C TRP A 173 -16.61 13.25 15.09
N GLU A 174 -15.53 14.00 15.27
CA GLU A 174 -15.05 14.38 16.61
C GLU A 174 -16.10 15.18 17.37
N ASP A 175 -16.69 16.19 16.73
CA ASP A 175 -17.81 16.96 17.30
C ASP A 175 -19.00 16.09 17.71
N ILE A 176 -19.35 15.08 16.90
CA ILE A 176 -20.45 14.16 17.19
C ILE A 176 -20.10 13.27 18.39
N LEU A 177 -18.88 12.74 18.45
CA LEU A 177 -18.43 11.87 19.53
C LEU A 177 -18.38 12.64 20.85
N ASP A 178 -17.84 13.86 20.85
CA ASP A 178 -17.76 14.71 22.04
C ASP A 178 -19.14 15.02 22.62
N ARG A 179 -20.13 15.32 21.77
CA ARG A 179 -21.53 15.52 22.19
C ARG A 179 -22.15 14.25 22.78
N GLN A 180 -21.89 13.09 22.17
CA GLN A 180 -22.41 11.82 22.70
C GLN A 180 -21.77 11.46 24.04
N GLU A 181 -20.49 11.77 24.24
CA GLU A 181 -19.81 11.58 25.51
C GLU A 181 -20.36 12.51 26.60
N SER A 182 -20.61 13.78 26.29
CA SER A 182 -21.23 14.72 27.24
C SER A 182 -22.63 14.26 27.67
N ASP A 183 -23.47 13.87 26.70
CA ASP A 183 -24.84 13.43 26.97
C ASP A 183 -24.87 12.16 27.85
N ARG A 184 -23.96 11.22 27.60
CA ARG A 184 -23.81 10.00 28.44
C ARG A 184 -23.36 10.34 29.85
N GLN A 185 -22.44 11.29 30.02
CA GLN A 185 -21.97 11.70 31.35
C GLN A 185 -23.05 12.43 32.15
N GLU A 186 -23.88 13.25 31.49
CA GLU A 186 -25.03 13.90 32.13
C GLU A 186 -26.09 12.90 32.55
N SER A 187 -26.44 11.94 31.67
CA SER A 187 -27.38 10.87 32.01
C SER A 187 -26.89 9.97 33.16
N ALA A 188 -25.58 9.76 33.29
CA ALA A 188 -24.99 8.96 34.37
C ALA A 188 -24.92 9.70 35.72
N LYS A 189 -24.90 11.04 35.72
CA LYS A 189 -24.93 11.87 36.94
C LYS A 189 -26.35 12.13 37.46
N GLY A 190 -27.36 12.01 36.59
CA GLY A 190 -28.77 12.19 36.93
C GLY A 190 -29.49 10.93 37.42
N ALA A 191 -28.82 9.77 37.44
CA ALA A 191 -29.31 8.48 37.94
C ALA A 191 -28.69 8.16 39.31
#